data_AF-A0A9W7BK82-F1
#
_entry.id   AF-A0A9W7BK82-F1
#
_cell.length_a   1.000
_cell.length_b   1.000
_cell.length_c   1.000
_cell.angle_alpha   90.00
_cell.angle_beta   90.00
_cell.angle_gamma   90.00
#
_symmetry.space_group_name_H-M   'P 1'
#
loop_
_entity.id
_entity.type
_entity.pdbx_description
1 polymer ?
#
loop_
_entity_poly.entity_id
_entity_poly.type
_entity_poly.pdbx_seq_one_letter_code
_entity_poly.pdbx_strand_id
1 'polypeptide(L)'
;MIRNSAICVQIEHRFYGDSLPSSGGDNANFKEGLSVLQNLADTAAVLKRVQSDYSVSDLPRPVVNFGGSYSGATATWFRMAYPELTNGAISSSGVVNAVLEFTGFDNVVKSAIGTKCADDVDEVSRMVDTYFSNDQGNDIKMMFNSTNLIDTKLGDADFMYMLADGFSMIDQYGGKTELCDGVAKTSGEGFEGQEKVRE
;
A
#
# COMPACT_ATOMS: atom_id res chain seq x y z
N MET A 1 -0.16 19.29 -18.35
CA MET A 1 0.06 20.73 -18.60
C MET A 1 -0.44 21.50 -17.38
N ILE A 2 0.46 22.02 -16.54
CA ILE A 2 0.08 22.79 -15.34
C ILE A 2 -0.36 24.17 -15.79
N ARG A 3 -1.67 24.46 -15.70
CA ARG A 3 -2.29 25.69 -16.25
C ARG A 3 -2.14 26.94 -15.37
N ASN A 4 -1.52 26.84 -14.20
CA ASN A 4 -1.63 27.85 -13.13
C ASN A 4 -0.35 28.63 -12.79
N SER A 5 0.70 28.58 -13.62
CA SER A 5 1.98 29.32 -13.36
C SER A 5 2.46 29.19 -11.90
N ALA A 6 2.33 28.00 -11.33
CA ALA A 6 2.68 27.71 -9.94
C ALA A 6 4.09 27.13 -9.84
N ILE A 7 4.76 27.37 -8.71
CA ILE A 7 5.97 26.64 -8.34
C ILE A 7 5.54 25.27 -7.81
N CYS A 8 6.14 24.21 -8.36
CA CYS A 8 5.95 22.86 -7.87
C CYS A 8 7.14 22.48 -6.97
N VAL A 9 6.83 22.07 -5.74
CA VAL A 9 7.81 21.60 -4.78
C VAL A 9 7.46 20.17 -4.44
N GLN A 10 8.40 19.25 -4.64
CA GLN A 10 8.31 17.88 -4.14
C GLN A 10 9.21 17.77 -2.92
N ILE A 11 8.62 17.34 -1.81
CA ILE A 11 9.32 17.20 -0.54
C ILE A 11 9.48 15.71 -0.30
N GLU A 12 10.72 15.25 -0.28
CA GLU A 12 11.03 13.87 0.06
C GLU A 12 10.88 13.67 1.57
N HIS A 13 10.21 12.57 1.93
CA HIS A 13 9.92 12.27 3.33
C HIS A 13 11.21 11.89 4.05
N ARG A 14 11.39 12.37 5.30
CA ARG A 14 12.51 11.94 6.14
C ARG A 14 12.63 10.41 6.18
N PHE A 15 13.85 9.90 6.12
CA PHE A 15 14.18 8.48 6.09
C PHE A 15 13.82 7.72 4.79
N TYR A 16 13.39 8.41 3.74
CA TYR A 16 13.18 7.83 2.41
C TYR A 16 14.12 8.47 1.39
N GLY A 17 14.57 7.67 0.42
CA GLY A 17 15.47 8.12 -0.63
C GLY A 17 16.76 8.72 -0.09
N ASP A 18 17.07 9.93 -0.52
CA ASP A 18 18.28 10.66 -0.13
C ASP A 18 18.10 11.48 1.17
N SER A 19 16.87 11.60 1.67
CA SER A 19 16.50 12.36 2.87
C SER A 19 16.76 11.60 4.16
N LEU A 20 17.96 11.08 4.32
CA LEU A 20 18.42 10.43 5.55
C LEU A 20 19.04 11.45 6.52
N PRO A 21 18.78 11.35 7.83
CA PRO A 21 19.51 12.15 8.81
C PRO A 21 21.02 11.90 8.70
N SER A 22 21.83 12.92 9.03
CA SER A 22 23.29 12.79 9.04
C SER A 22 23.82 11.68 9.96
N SER A 23 23.02 11.29 10.96
CA SER A 23 23.30 10.15 11.85
C SER A 23 23.05 8.78 11.21
N GLY A 24 22.57 8.72 9.96
CA GLY A 24 22.24 7.50 9.23
C GLY A 24 20.87 6.91 9.58
N GLY A 25 20.51 5.83 8.89
CA GLY A 25 19.25 5.10 9.07
C GLY A 25 19.42 3.83 9.89
N ASP A 26 19.90 3.92 11.13
CA ASP A 26 19.88 2.77 12.04
C ASP A 26 18.53 2.65 12.78
N ASN A 27 18.27 1.47 13.35
CA ASN A 27 17.01 1.16 14.06
C ASN A 27 16.71 2.09 15.25
N ALA A 28 17.72 2.68 15.87
CA ALA A 28 17.51 3.62 16.98
C ALA A 28 17.01 4.97 16.42
N ASN A 29 17.66 5.47 15.37
CA ASN A 29 17.30 6.72 14.69
C ASN A 29 15.88 6.68 14.11
N PHE A 30 15.45 5.54 13.55
CA PHE A 30 14.07 5.39 13.06
C PHE A 30 13.04 5.55 14.20
N LYS A 31 13.26 4.91 15.35
CA LYS A 31 12.29 4.94 16.47
C LYS A 31 12.11 6.35 17.05
N GLU A 32 13.15 7.16 17.04
CA GLU A 32 13.11 8.52 17.57
C GLU A 32 12.65 9.55 16.52
N GLY A 33 13.04 9.35 15.25
CA GLY A 33 12.90 10.36 14.21
C GLY A 33 11.82 10.10 13.17
N LEU A 34 11.45 8.85 12.89
CA LEU A 34 10.49 8.50 11.85
C LEU A 34 9.06 8.55 12.41
N SER A 35 8.48 9.75 12.44
CA SER A 35 7.09 9.95 12.83
C SER A 35 6.38 10.94 11.91
N VAL A 36 5.04 10.82 11.85
CA VAL A 36 4.18 11.72 11.09
C VAL A 36 4.39 13.17 11.54
N LEU A 37 4.36 13.44 12.85
CA LEU A 37 4.51 14.80 13.39
C LEU A 37 5.80 15.47 12.92
N GLN A 38 6.88 14.69 12.91
CA GLN A 38 8.17 15.17 12.49
C GLN A 38 8.27 15.41 10.97
N ASN A 39 7.66 14.55 10.15
CA ASN A 39 7.53 14.80 8.72
C ASN A 39 6.69 16.08 8.42
N LEU A 40 5.64 16.34 9.20
CA LEU A 40 4.87 17.57 9.07
C LEU A 40 5.72 18.80 9.44
N ALA A 41 6.56 18.70 10.47
CA ALA A 41 7.49 19.77 10.84
C ALA A 41 8.54 20.05 9.76
N ASP A 42 9.09 19.01 9.11
CA ASP A 42 10.00 19.19 7.97
C ASP A 42 9.31 19.88 6.80
N THR A 43 8.09 19.44 6.49
CA THR A 43 7.27 20.06 5.44
C THR A 43 7.06 21.55 5.71
N ALA A 44 6.80 21.92 6.97
CA ALA A 44 6.64 23.33 7.37
C ALA A 44 7.95 24.11 7.23
N ALA A 45 9.09 23.52 7.59
CA ALA A 45 10.41 24.16 7.45
C ALA A 45 10.79 24.40 5.99
N VAL A 46 10.61 23.38 5.13
CA VAL A 46 10.84 23.49 3.68
C VAL A 46 9.94 24.55 3.08
N LEU A 47 8.64 24.56 3.42
CA LEU A 47 7.69 25.52 2.87
C LEU A 47 8.04 26.96 3.27
N LYS A 48 8.40 27.20 4.54
CA LYS A 48 8.87 28.52 4.99
C LYS A 48 10.12 28.97 4.21
N ARG A 49 11.05 28.05 3.97
CA ARG A 49 12.26 28.33 3.20
C ARG A 49 11.95 28.67 1.74
N VAL A 50 11.13 27.87 1.07
CA VAL A 50 10.70 28.14 -0.32
C VAL A 50 9.95 29.47 -0.41
N GLN A 51 9.07 29.77 0.55
CA GLN A 51 8.36 31.04 0.56
C GLN A 51 9.33 32.22 0.67
N SER A 52 10.35 32.12 1.53
CA SER A 52 11.41 33.13 1.68
C SER A 52 12.26 33.28 0.42
N ASP A 53 12.76 32.17 -0.14
CA ASP A 53 13.74 32.18 -1.24
C ASP A 53 13.14 32.69 -2.55
N TYR A 54 11.82 32.57 -2.72
CA TYR A 54 11.13 32.96 -3.95
C TYR A 54 10.24 34.20 -3.78
N SER A 55 10.35 34.98 -2.70
CA SER A 55 9.51 36.16 -2.48
C SER A 55 9.57 37.13 -3.66
N VAL A 56 8.47 37.24 -4.41
CA VAL A 56 8.34 38.07 -5.63
C VAL A 56 7.51 39.34 -5.41
N SER A 57 6.78 39.43 -4.28
CA SER A 57 6.03 40.61 -3.86
C SER A 57 5.69 40.52 -2.37
N ASP A 58 5.13 41.60 -1.82
CA ASP A 58 4.62 41.66 -0.43
C ASP A 58 3.31 40.84 -0.24
N LEU A 59 2.76 40.27 -1.31
CA LEU A 59 1.54 39.47 -1.24
C LEU A 59 1.87 38.01 -0.90
N PRO A 60 1.16 37.40 0.07
CA PRO A 60 1.35 35.99 0.38
C PRO A 60 0.92 35.12 -0.81
N ARG A 61 1.77 34.17 -1.18
CA ARG A 61 1.45 33.21 -2.25
C ARG A 61 0.59 32.08 -1.73
N PRO A 62 -0.54 31.77 -2.38
CA PRO A 62 -1.35 30.62 -2.02
C PRO A 62 -0.55 29.32 -2.13
N VAL A 63 -0.68 28.45 -1.13
CA VAL A 63 -0.08 27.12 -1.08
C VAL A 63 -1.19 26.08 -1.06
N VAL A 64 -1.04 25.04 -1.86
CA VAL A 64 -1.92 23.87 -1.83
C VAL A 64 -1.04 22.63 -1.71
N ASN A 65 -1.28 21.81 -0.69
CA ASN A 65 -0.58 20.55 -0.53
C ASN A 65 -1.25 19.46 -1.36
N PHE A 66 -0.48 18.57 -1.96
CA PHE A 66 -0.97 17.46 -2.74
C PHE A 66 -0.38 16.17 -2.19
N GLY A 67 -1.17 15.10 -2.20
CA GLY A 67 -0.67 13.77 -1.88
C GLY A 67 -1.63 12.65 -2.27
N GLY A 68 -1.05 11.48 -2.48
CA GLY A 68 -1.74 10.22 -2.73
C GLY A 68 -1.47 9.18 -1.63
N SER A 69 -2.43 8.33 -1.29
CA SER A 69 -2.24 7.28 -0.28
C SER A 69 -1.77 7.86 1.07
N TYR A 70 -0.69 7.36 1.66
CA TYR A 70 -0.09 7.93 2.88
C TYR A 70 0.21 9.42 2.75
N SER A 71 0.79 9.86 1.63
CA SER A 71 1.08 11.29 1.41
C SER A 71 -0.20 12.13 1.28
N GLY A 72 -1.31 11.53 0.87
CA GLY A 72 -2.65 12.14 0.91
C GLY A 72 -3.11 12.38 2.35
N ALA A 73 -2.84 11.42 3.24
CA ALA A 73 -3.10 11.59 4.67
C ALA A 73 -2.22 12.70 5.26
N THR A 74 -0.92 12.71 4.95
CA THR A 74 -0.01 13.76 5.44
C THR A 74 -0.37 15.14 4.89
N ALA A 75 -0.84 15.27 3.64
CA ALA A 75 -1.31 16.54 3.09
C ALA A 75 -2.51 17.10 3.89
N THR A 76 -3.47 16.23 4.23
CA THR A 76 -4.63 16.58 5.06
C THR A 76 -4.19 16.95 6.49
N TRP A 77 -3.37 16.13 7.14
CA TRP A 77 -2.89 16.38 8.49
C TRP A 77 -2.02 17.65 8.56
N PHE A 78 -1.23 17.95 7.52
CA PHE A 78 -0.48 19.20 7.43
C PHE A 78 -1.41 20.41 7.42
N ARG A 79 -2.50 20.37 6.64
CA ARG A 79 -3.51 21.46 6.63
C ARG A 79 -4.15 21.64 8.00
N MET A 80 -4.33 20.57 8.77
CA MET A 80 -4.87 20.64 10.13
C MET A 80 -3.86 21.19 11.14
N ALA A 81 -2.60 20.77 11.05
CA ALA A 81 -1.54 21.13 11.99
C ALA A 81 -0.95 22.54 11.75
N TYR A 82 -0.88 22.98 10.49
CA TYR A 82 -0.30 24.26 10.06
C TYR A 82 -1.26 25.03 9.14
N PRO A 83 -2.48 25.38 9.59
CA PRO A 83 -3.48 26.04 8.76
C PRO A 83 -3.05 27.45 8.29
N GLU A 84 -2.05 28.05 8.93
CA GLU A 84 -1.46 29.34 8.55
C GLU A 84 -0.45 29.22 7.39
N LEU A 85 0.11 28.04 7.15
CA LEU A 85 1.13 27.81 6.12
C LEU A 85 0.56 27.32 4.79
N THR A 86 -0.68 26.84 4.76
CA THR A 86 -1.31 26.31 3.55
C THR A 86 -2.75 26.76 3.39
N ASN A 87 -3.21 26.96 2.16
CA ASN A 87 -4.58 27.35 1.84
C ASN A 87 -5.49 26.15 1.57
N GLY A 88 -4.93 24.98 1.29
CA GLY A 88 -5.71 23.78 1.01
C GLY A 88 -4.87 22.52 0.89
N ALA A 89 -5.57 21.39 0.84
CA ALA A 89 -4.96 20.09 0.60
C ALA A 89 -5.81 19.30 -0.40
N ILE A 90 -5.14 18.62 -1.33
CA ILE A 90 -5.73 17.64 -2.24
C ILE A 90 -5.21 16.27 -1.81
N SER A 91 -6.12 15.48 -1.24
CA SER A 91 -5.87 14.17 -0.65
C SER A 91 -6.47 13.09 -1.55
N SER A 92 -5.68 12.60 -2.51
CA SER A 92 -6.12 11.55 -3.43
C SER A 92 -5.98 10.18 -2.75
N SER A 93 -7.09 9.48 -2.55
CA SER A 93 -7.10 8.17 -1.85
C SER A 93 -6.36 8.21 -0.51
N GLY A 94 -6.47 9.33 0.22
CA GLY A 94 -5.73 9.56 1.45
C GLY A 94 -6.20 8.66 2.59
N VAL A 95 -5.29 7.87 3.15
CA VAL A 95 -5.56 6.98 4.29
C VAL A 95 -5.51 7.75 5.63
N VAL A 96 -6.43 8.71 5.80
CA VAL A 96 -6.43 9.64 6.95
C VAL A 96 -6.76 8.98 8.29
N ASN A 97 -7.37 7.80 8.27
CA ASN A 97 -7.66 6.98 9.44
C ASN A 97 -6.78 5.74 9.41
N ALA A 98 -5.90 5.60 10.39
CA ALA A 98 -5.14 4.36 10.59
C ALA A 98 -6.03 3.34 11.29
N VAL A 99 -6.34 2.24 10.61
CA VAL A 99 -7.14 1.14 11.13
C VAL A 99 -6.25 -0.09 11.15
N LEU A 100 -6.07 -0.70 12.32
CA LEU A 100 -5.17 -1.85 12.49
C LEU A 100 -5.71 -3.08 11.76
N GLU A 101 -6.99 -3.39 11.97
CA GLU A 101 -7.69 -4.50 11.33
C GLU A 101 -8.72 -3.94 10.36
N PHE A 102 -8.32 -3.75 9.09
CA PHE A 102 -9.15 -3.08 8.10
C PHE A 102 -9.73 -4.04 7.05
N THR A 103 -10.58 -4.96 7.50
CA THR A 103 -11.33 -5.87 6.61
C THR A 103 -12.23 -5.15 5.60
N GLY A 104 -12.52 -3.86 5.84
CA GLY A 104 -13.23 -3.01 4.89
C GLY A 104 -12.54 -2.89 3.53
N PHE A 105 -11.21 -3.01 3.47
CA PHE A 105 -10.47 -3.03 2.20
C PHE A 105 -10.88 -4.23 1.35
N ASP A 106 -10.76 -5.44 1.89
CA ASP A 106 -11.06 -6.68 1.17
C ASP A 106 -12.54 -6.78 0.80
N ASN A 107 -13.44 -6.27 1.67
CA ASN A 107 -14.88 -6.22 1.37
C ASN A 107 -15.20 -5.37 0.14
N VAL A 108 -14.49 -4.24 -0.05
CA VAL A 108 -14.67 -3.40 -1.24
C VAL A 108 -14.15 -4.10 -2.47
N VAL A 109 -12.98 -4.74 -2.41
CA VAL A 109 -12.43 -5.50 -3.54
C VAL A 109 -13.36 -6.66 -3.93
N LYS A 110 -13.80 -7.45 -2.95
CA LYS A 110 -14.77 -8.54 -3.15
C LYS A 110 -16.05 -8.06 -3.84
N SER A 111 -16.54 -6.87 -3.45
CA SER A 111 -17.72 -6.27 -4.09
C SER A 111 -17.42 -5.81 -5.53
N ALA A 112 -16.22 -5.28 -5.77
CA ALA A 112 -15.82 -4.73 -7.06
C ALA A 112 -15.64 -5.82 -8.14
N ILE A 113 -15.12 -6.99 -7.78
CA ILE A 113 -14.92 -8.11 -8.73
C ILE A 113 -16.24 -8.79 -9.13
N GLY A 114 -17.29 -8.63 -8.34
CA GLY A 114 -18.64 -9.15 -8.60
C GLY A 114 -18.84 -10.59 -8.12
N THR A 115 -20.10 -10.98 -7.90
CA THR A 115 -20.49 -12.19 -7.15
C THR A 115 -19.81 -13.46 -7.64
N LYS A 116 -19.86 -13.76 -8.95
CA LYS A 116 -19.28 -15.01 -9.47
C LYS A 116 -17.77 -15.11 -9.17
N CYS A 117 -17.03 -14.06 -9.49
CA CYS A 117 -15.58 -14.03 -9.29
C CYS A 117 -15.21 -14.05 -7.80
N ALA A 118 -16.01 -13.37 -6.97
CA ALA A 118 -15.88 -13.44 -5.52
C ALA A 118 -16.11 -14.86 -4.97
N ASP A 119 -17.11 -15.59 -5.48
CA ASP A 119 -17.37 -16.98 -5.09
C ASP A 119 -16.21 -17.90 -5.51
N ASP A 120 -15.64 -17.70 -6.71
CA ASP A 120 -14.46 -18.44 -7.18
C ASP A 120 -13.22 -18.16 -6.30
N VAL A 121 -13.00 -16.91 -5.90
CA VAL A 121 -11.91 -16.52 -4.96
C VAL A 121 -12.12 -17.16 -3.59
N ASP A 122 -13.35 -17.13 -3.06
CA ASP A 122 -13.70 -17.77 -1.79
C ASP A 122 -13.50 -19.29 -1.84
N GLU A 123 -13.78 -19.92 -2.99
CA GLU A 123 -13.53 -21.35 -3.19
C GLU A 123 -12.04 -21.67 -3.17
N VAL A 124 -11.22 -20.95 -3.95
CA VAL A 124 -9.75 -21.14 -3.94
C VAL A 124 -9.17 -20.93 -2.53
N SER A 125 -9.63 -19.91 -1.81
CA SER A 125 -9.19 -19.63 -0.43
C SER A 125 -9.54 -20.78 0.52
N ARG A 126 -10.78 -21.31 0.45
CA ARG A 126 -11.21 -22.47 1.25
C ARG A 126 -10.42 -23.74 0.93
N MET A 127 -10.05 -23.93 -0.33
CA MET A 127 -9.22 -25.07 -0.72
C MET A 127 -7.85 -24.97 -0.06
N VAL A 128 -7.22 -23.80 -0.11
CA VAL A 128 -5.93 -23.56 0.55
C VAL A 128 -6.04 -23.79 2.06
N ASP A 129 -7.08 -23.26 2.72
CA ASP A 129 -7.34 -23.50 4.15
C ASP A 129 -7.46 -24.99 4.48
N THR A 130 -8.06 -25.78 3.58
CA THR A 130 -8.19 -27.24 3.73
C THR A 130 -6.83 -27.94 3.67
N TYR A 131 -5.93 -27.53 2.77
CA TYR A 131 -4.56 -28.07 2.73
C TYR A 131 -3.83 -27.81 4.05
N PHE A 132 -3.90 -26.60 4.60
CA PHE A 132 -3.27 -26.29 5.89
C PHE A 132 -3.91 -27.07 7.04
N SER A 133 -5.24 -27.21 7.05
CA SER A 133 -5.96 -27.95 8.09
C SER A 133 -5.65 -29.46 8.09
N ASN A 134 -5.18 -29.99 6.97
CA ASN A 134 -4.79 -31.39 6.81
C ASN A 134 -3.27 -31.63 6.96
N ASP A 135 -2.52 -30.66 7.48
CA ASP A 135 -1.05 -30.68 7.57
C ASP A 135 -0.33 -30.78 6.20
N GLN A 136 -1.01 -30.36 5.12
CA GLN A 136 -0.50 -30.34 3.74
C GLN A 136 -0.05 -28.94 3.29
N GLY A 137 0.26 -28.05 4.22
CA GLY A 137 0.71 -26.67 3.93
C GLY A 137 1.97 -26.63 3.05
N ASN A 138 2.87 -27.60 3.19
CA ASN A 138 4.06 -27.70 2.34
C ASN A 138 3.72 -28.09 0.90
N ASP A 139 2.74 -28.97 0.70
CA ASP A 139 2.32 -29.42 -0.64
C ASP A 139 1.71 -28.25 -1.42
N ILE A 140 0.83 -27.47 -0.79
CA ILE A 140 0.24 -26.29 -1.44
C ILE A 140 1.28 -25.19 -1.72
N LYS A 141 2.25 -24.98 -0.80
CA LYS A 141 3.38 -24.09 -1.07
C LYS A 141 4.22 -24.56 -2.26
N MET A 142 4.44 -25.87 -2.44
CA MET A 142 5.14 -26.41 -3.61
C MET A 142 4.36 -26.18 -4.91
N MET A 143 3.03 -26.36 -4.90
CA MET A 143 2.18 -26.11 -6.08
C MET A 143 2.23 -24.66 -6.55
N PHE A 144 2.35 -23.71 -5.62
CA PHE A 144 2.53 -22.28 -5.92
C PHE A 144 3.99 -21.88 -6.22
N ASN A 145 4.91 -22.85 -6.28
CA ASN A 145 6.35 -22.63 -6.44
C ASN A 145 6.96 -21.74 -5.34
N SER A 146 6.42 -21.82 -4.13
CA SER A 146 6.81 -21.04 -2.94
C SER A 146 7.65 -21.87 -1.95
N THR A 147 8.56 -22.69 -2.46
CA THR A 147 9.39 -23.61 -1.66
C THR A 147 10.32 -22.89 -0.68
N ASN A 148 10.66 -21.63 -0.95
CA ASN A 148 11.42 -20.76 -0.05
C ASN A 148 10.67 -20.41 1.26
N LEU A 149 9.37 -20.73 1.36
CA LEU A 149 8.54 -20.54 2.56
C LEU A 149 8.40 -21.82 3.40
N ILE A 150 9.01 -22.93 2.98
CA ILE A 150 8.97 -24.20 3.73
C ILE A 150 9.96 -24.14 4.89
N ASP A 151 9.56 -24.65 6.06
CA ASP A 151 10.35 -24.70 7.30
C ASP A 151 10.88 -23.34 7.81
N THR A 152 10.26 -22.24 7.38
CA THR A 152 10.58 -20.91 7.89
C THR A 152 9.61 -20.50 8.99
N LYS A 153 10.08 -19.65 9.90
CA LYS A 153 9.31 -19.23 11.09
C LYS A 153 7.94 -18.62 10.77
N LEU A 154 7.82 -17.92 9.64
CA LEU A 154 6.61 -17.21 9.23
C LEU A 154 6.05 -17.73 7.90
N GLY A 155 6.60 -18.80 7.34
CA GLY A 155 6.32 -19.20 5.96
C GLY A 155 4.86 -19.48 5.65
N ASP A 156 4.13 -20.08 6.59
CA ASP A 156 2.69 -20.32 6.45
C ASP A 156 1.91 -18.99 6.47
N ALA A 157 2.24 -18.10 7.41
CA ALA A 157 1.60 -16.79 7.52
C ALA A 157 1.89 -15.91 6.31
N ASP A 158 3.14 -15.89 5.84
CA ASP A 158 3.57 -15.13 4.66
C ASP A 158 2.89 -15.66 3.39
N PHE A 159 2.72 -16.98 3.27
CA PHE A 159 2.00 -17.59 2.15
C PHE A 159 0.53 -17.18 2.13
N MET A 160 -0.16 -17.30 3.28
CA MET A 160 -1.57 -16.92 3.40
C MET A 160 -1.79 -15.43 3.19
N TYR A 161 -0.90 -14.59 3.75
CA TYR A 161 -0.91 -13.16 3.51
C TYR A 161 -0.77 -12.84 2.01
N MET A 162 0.18 -13.49 1.33
CA MET A 162 0.39 -13.21 -0.09
C MET A 162 -0.73 -13.68 -0.99
N LEU A 163 -1.42 -14.77 -0.63
CA LEU A 163 -2.61 -15.21 -1.36
C LEU A 163 -3.71 -14.16 -1.26
N ALA A 164 -4.03 -13.70 -0.05
CA ALA A 164 -5.06 -12.71 0.20
C ALA A 164 -4.72 -11.36 -0.46
N ASP A 165 -3.51 -10.85 -0.24
CA ASP A 165 -3.05 -9.58 -0.80
C ASP A 165 -2.96 -9.64 -2.33
N GLY A 166 -2.51 -10.78 -2.89
CA GLY A 166 -2.43 -10.99 -4.32
C GLY A 166 -3.76 -10.80 -5.03
N PHE A 167 -4.86 -11.38 -4.52
CA PHE A 167 -6.19 -11.17 -5.07
C PHE A 167 -6.60 -9.70 -5.00
N SER A 168 -6.43 -9.08 -3.84
CA SER A 168 -6.84 -7.68 -3.63
C SER A 168 -6.06 -6.69 -4.51
N MET A 169 -4.76 -6.90 -4.67
CA MET A 169 -3.87 -6.02 -5.43
C MET A 169 -4.10 -6.12 -6.94
N ILE A 170 -4.43 -7.30 -7.48
CA ILE A 170 -4.69 -7.44 -8.91
C ILE A 170 -5.90 -6.59 -9.33
N ASP A 171 -7.03 -6.67 -8.59
CA ASP A 171 -8.20 -5.83 -8.87
C ASP A 171 -7.90 -4.34 -8.67
N GLN A 172 -7.23 -3.98 -7.58
CA GLN A 172 -6.90 -2.59 -7.24
C GLN A 172 -6.17 -1.86 -8.37
N TYR A 173 -5.28 -2.54 -9.09
CA TYR A 173 -4.50 -1.97 -10.19
C TYR A 173 -5.05 -2.31 -11.57
N GLY A 174 -6.34 -2.67 -11.65
CA GLY A 174 -7.09 -2.78 -12.90
C GLY A 174 -7.05 -4.14 -13.58
N GLY A 175 -6.49 -5.16 -12.92
CA GLY A 175 -6.37 -6.54 -13.43
C GLY A 175 -7.59 -7.43 -13.16
N LYS A 176 -8.79 -6.83 -13.02
CA LYS A 176 -10.00 -7.56 -12.63
C LYS A 176 -10.30 -8.75 -13.54
N THR A 177 -10.16 -8.58 -14.86
CA THR A 177 -10.45 -9.65 -15.83
C THR A 177 -9.45 -10.78 -15.69
N GLU A 178 -8.16 -10.46 -15.57
CA GLU A 178 -7.08 -11.43 -15.39
C GLU A 178 -7.25 -12.23 -14.11
N LEU A 179 -7.62 -11.57 -13.00
CA LEU A 179 -7.95 -12.23 -11.74
C LEU A 179 -9.10 -13.22 -11.94
N CYS A 180 -10.23 -12.75 -12.46
CA CYS A 180 -11.45 -13.55 -12.57
C CYS A 180 -11.31 -14.72 -13.55
N ASP A 181 -10.63 -14.53 -14.67
CA ASP A 181 -10.34 -15.60 -15.63
C ASP A 181 -9.34 -16.62 -15.06
N GLY A 182 -8.40 -16.16 -14.23
CA GLY A 182 -7.44 -17.02 -13.54
C GLY A 182 -8.10 -17.93 -12.52
N VAL A 183 -8.90 -17.38 -11.61
CA VAL A 183 -9.54 -18.16 -10.54
C VAL A 183 -10.66 -19.07 -11.05
N ALA A 184 -11.39 -18.66 -12.09
CA ALA A 184 -12.49 -19.46 -12.66
C ALA A 184 -12.01 -20.79 -13.28
N LYS A 185 -10.78 -20.84 -13.81
CA LYS A 185 -10.17 -22.09 -14.31
C LYS A 185 -9.88 -23.05 -13.16
N THR A 186 -9.39 -22.50 -12.06
CA THR A 186 -9.01 -23.25 -10.87
C THR A 186 -10.23 -23.77 -10.10
N SER A 187 -11.32 -23.00 -10.00
CA SER A 187 -12.56 -23.44 -9.34
C SER A 187 -13.32 -24.49 -10.16
N GLY A 188 -13.25 -24.43 -11.50
CA GLY A 188 -13.98 -25.34 -12.39
C GLY A 188 -13.34 -26.71 -12.62
N GLU A 189 -12.01 -26.83 -12.53
CA GLU A 189 -11.30 -28.07 -12.85
C GLU A 189 -11.04 -28.96 -11.63
N GLY A 190 -11.22 -28.43 -10.41
CA GLY A 190 -10.69 -29.06 -9.21
C GLY A 190 -9.15 -28.99 -9.20
N PHE A 191 -8.55 -28.83 -8.02
CA PHE A 191 -7.08 -28.94 -7.88
C PHE A 191 -6.68 -30.41 -8.05
N GLU A 192 -6.65 -30.92 -9.29
CA GLU A 192 -5.83 -32.07 -9.61
C GLU A 192 -4.39 -31.58 -9.68
N GLY A 193 -3.67 -31.74 -8.56
CA GLY A 193 -2.23 -31.52 -8.51
C GLY A 193 -1.59 -32.25 -9.70
N GLN A 194 -0.70 -31.55 -10.42
CA GLN A 194 -0.01 -32.13 -11.56
C GLN A 194 0.85 -33.34 -11.11
N GLU A 195 0.25 -34.52 -11.07
CA GLU A 195 0.98 -35.79 -11.17
C GLU A 195 1.51 -35.92 -12.60
N LYS A 196 2.76 -35.50 -12.78
CA LYS A 196 3.76 -35.98 -13.76
C LYS A 196 4.96 -35.04 -13.59
N VAL A 197 6.10 -35.50 -13.07
CA VAL A 197 7.03 -36.40 -13.77
C VAL A 197 7.72 -37.35 -12.78
N ARG A 198 7.39 -38.64 -12.86
CA ARG A 198 8.32 -39.74 -12.59
C ARG A 198 8.35 -40.60 -13.84
N GLU A 199 9.41 -40.43 -14.62
CA GLU A 199 10.30 -41.44 -15.24
C GLU A 199 11.20 -40.77 -16.27
#